data_AF-A0A822H4K1-F1
#
_entry.id   AF-A0A822H4K1-F1
#
_cell.length_a   1.000
_cell.length_b   1.000
_cell.length_c   1.000
_cell.angle_alpha   90.00
_cell.angle_beta   90.00
_cell.angle_gamma   90.00
#
_symmetry.space_group_name_H-M   'P 1'
#
loop_
_entity.id
_entity.type
_entity.pdbx_description
1 polymer ?
#
loop_
_entity_poly.entity_id
_entity_poly.type
_entity_poly.pdbx_seq_one_letter_code
_entity_poly.pdbx_strand_id
1 'polypeptide(L)'
;MDSRIRITVPEHIGEKRTQLIRTYGAEVHLYDSTTSSSDSSGGYEAVAKEFSKTLNSQEQKHDRKYVYLNQFCDHRNSISHHATADVEIARQLNRSTGAYFDVVGTSRLLKTKI
;
A
#
# COMPACT_ATOMS: atom_id res chain seq x y z
N MET A 1 -9.74 -20.80 7.85
CA MET A 1 -9.93 -19.44 8.39
C MET A 1 -10.26 -18.55 7.23
N ASP A 2 -11.38 -17.82 7.28
CA ASP A 2 -11.67 -16.76 6.31
C ASP A 2 -10.72 -15.59 6.57
N SER A 3 -9.74 -15.35 5.70
CA SER A 3 -8.87 -14.19 5.84
C SER A 3 -9.63 -12.91 5.49
N ARG A 4 -9.54 -11.89 6.36
CA ARG A 4 -10.15 -10.57 6.16
C ARG A 4 -9.27 -9.62 5.38
N ILE A 5 -8.01 -9.98 5.14
CA ILE A 5 -7.01 -9.14 4.47
C ILE A 5 -6.40 -9.93 3.32
N ARG A 6 -6.50 -9.35 2.13
CA ARG A 6 -5.89 -9.90 0.91
C ARG A 6 -4.87 -8.90 0.39
N ILE A 7 -3.65 -9.36 0.12
CA ILE A 7 -2.53 -8.50 -0.32
C ILE A 7 -2.01 -9.03 -1.65
N THR A 8 -2.01 -8.16 -2.66
CA THR A 8 -1.34 -8.43 -3.94
C THR A 8 0.08 -7.92 -3.86
N VAL A 9 1.06 -8.80 -4.12
CA VAL A 9 2.49 -8.45 -4.08
C VAL A 9 3.21 -8.95 -5.32
N PRO A 10 4.22 -8.23 -5.84
CA PRO A 10 5.07 -8.74 -6.92
C PRO A 10 5.82 -10.02 -6.51
N GLU A 11 6.03 -10.96 -7.42
CA GLU A 11 6.75 -12.22 -7.14
C GLU A 11 8.20 -12.00 -6.65
N HIS A 12 8.85 -10.94 -7.15
CA HIS A 12 10.24 -10.63 -6.81
C HIS A 12 10.43 -10.12 -5.37
N ILE A 13 9.38 -9.95 -4.55
CA ILE A 13 9.55 -9.55 -3.13
C ILE A 13 10.21 -10.65 -2.28
N GLY A 14 10.27 -11.88 -2.80
CA GLY A 14 10.93 -13.02 -2.17
C GLY A 14 10.07 -13.77 -1.14
N GLU A 15 10.35 -15.06 -1.00
CA GLU A 15 9.58 -16.01 -0.19
C GLU A 15 9.48 -15.60 1.29
N LYS A 16 10.58 -15.11 1.87
CA LYS A 16 10.62 -14.70 3.29
C LYS A 16 9.58 -13.63 3.62
N ARG A 17 9.40 -12.63 2.74
CA ARG A 17 8.41 -11.55 2.94
C ARG A 17 6.99 -12.07 2.76
N THR A 18 6.77 -12.88 1.73
CA THR A 18 5.48 -13.56 1.49
C THR A 18 5.06 -14.41 2.68
N GLN A 19 5.98 -15.19 3.26
CA GLN A 19 5.69 -16.03 4.41
C GLN A 19 5.38 -15.20 5.65
N LEU A 20 6.11 -14.11 5.88
CA LEU A 20 5.83 -13.19 6.99
C LEU A 20 4.41 -12.63 6.91
N ILE A 21 3.97 -12.20 5.73
CA ILE A 21 2.60 -11.68 5.52
C ILE A 21 1.55 -12.75 5.84
N ARG A 22 1.79 -14.00 5.39
CA ARG A 22 0.89 -15.13 5.68
C ARG A 22 0.83 -15.47 7.17
N THR A 23 1.94 -15.38 7.89
CA THR A 23 2.01 -15.59 9.35
C THR A 23 1.10 -14.63 10.11
N TYR A 24 0.92 -13.39 9.61
CA TYR A 24 -0.02 -12.42 10.18
C TYR A 24 -1.49 -12.63 9.75
N GLY A 25 -1.79 -13.72 9.03
CA GLY A 25 -3.15 -14.11 8.67
C GLY A 25 -3.67 -13.48 7.38
N ALA A 26 -2.83 -12.78 6.61
CA ALA A 26 -3.22 -12.25 5.31
C ALA A 26 -3.09 -13.31 4.20
N GLU A 27 -4.06 -13.31 3.30
CA GLU A 27 -4.00 -14.08 2.05
C GLU A 27 -3.13 -13.31 1.05
N VAL A 28 -2.15 -13.99 0.44
CA VAL A 28 -1.20 -13.36 -0.48
C VAL A 28 -1.46 -13.83 -1.91
N HIS A 29 -1.76 -12.88 -2.78
CA HIS A 29 -1.84 -13.08 -4.22
C HIS A 29 -0.53 -12.59 -4.86
N LEU A 30 0.21 -13.51 -5.47
CA LEU A 30 1.45 -13.18 -6.16
C LEU A 30 1.14 -12.60 -7.55
N TYR A 31 1.82 -11.52 -7.90
CA TYR A 31 1.75 -10.87 -9.20
C TYR A 31 3.08 -11.08 -9.93
N ASP A 32 3.02 -11.81 -11.03
CA ASP A 32 4.14 -11.94 -11.94
C ASP A 32 4.22 -10.70 -12.85
N SER A 33 5.27 -9.91 -12.66
CA SER A 33 5.53 -8.72 -13.47
C SER A 33 6.05 -9.03 -14.88
N THR A 34 6.45 -10.28 -15.16
CA THR A 34 7.06 -10.69 -16.44
C THR A 34 6.03 -11.10 -17.49
N THR A 35 4.85 -11.54 -17.07
CA THR A 35 3.72 -11.92 -17.94
C THR A 35 2.78 -10.77 -18.28
N SER A 36 2.97 -9.61 -17.62
CA SER A 36 2.27 -8.37 -17.90
C SER A 36 2.73 -7.78 -19.24
N SER A 37 1.88 -7.83 -20.27
CA SER A 37 2.15 -7.13 -21.52
C SER A 37 2.29 -5.62 -21.26
N SER A 38 3.18 -4.97 -22.01
CA SER A 38 3.44 -3.52 -21.98
C SER A 38 2.20 -2.64 -22.18
N ASP A 39 1.09 -3.24 -22.64
CA ASP A 39 -0.18 -2.56 -22.91
C ASP A 39 -1.15 -2.58 -21.71
N SER A 40 -0.85 -3.35 -20.66
CA SER A 40 -1.62 -3.32 -19.41
C SER A 40 -1.11 -2.20 -18.51
N SER A 41 -1.86 -1.10 -18.50
CA SER A 41 -1.54 0.18 -17.85
C SER A 41 -1.61 0.15 -16.31
N GLY A 42 -1.24 -0.96 -15.67
CA GLY A 42 -1.02 -0.94 -14.24
C GLY A 42 -0.36 -2.21 -13.74
N GLY A 43 0.69 -2.03 -12.94
CA GLY A 43 1.36 -3.12 -12.24
C GLY A 43 0.45 -3.79 -11.20
N TYR A 44 1.04 -4.42 -10.20
CA TYR A 44 0.32 -5.10 -9.11
C TYR A 44 -0.82 -4.28 -8.46
N GLU A 45 -0.77 -2.93 -8.53
CA GLU A 45 -1.87 -2.04 -8.12
C GLU A 45 -3.17 -2.25 -8.92
N ALA A 46 -3.08 -2.29 -10.25
CA ALA A 46 -4.28 -2.46 -11.08
C ALA A 46 -4.86 -3.86 -10.91
N VAL A 47 -4.01 -4.87 -10.76
CA VAL A 47 -4.44 -6.23 -10.42
C VAL A 47 -5.15 -6.25 -9.07
N ALA A 48 -4.62 -5.58 -8.05
CA ALA A 48 -5.27 -5.49 -6.74
C ALA A 48 -6.64 -4.79 -6.83
N LYS A 49 -6.74 -3.74 -7.63
CA LYS A 49 -8.00 -3.01 -7.88
C LYS A 49 -9.04 -3.90 -8.57
N GLU A 50 -8.68 -4.57 -9.65
CA GLU A 50 -9.60 -5.48 -10.36
C GLU A 50 -9.99 -6.66 -9.48
N PHE A 51 -9.03 -7.24 -8.74
CA PHE A 51 -9.31 -8.31 -7.79
C PHE A 51 -10.34 -7.89 -6.73
N SER A 52 -10.23 -6.66 -6.20
CA SER A 52 -11.21 -6.12 -5.25
C SER A 52 -12.63 -5.99 -5.84
N LYS A 53 -12.76 -5.70 -7.14
CA LYS A 53 -14.07 -5.65 -7.82
C LYS A 53 -14.64 -7.05 -7.98
N THR A 54 -13.83 -8.01 -8.41
CA THR A 54 -14.23 -9.41 -8.56
C THR A 54 -14.74 -9.99 -7.24
N LEU A 55 -14.02 -9.74 -6.15
CA LEU A 55 -14.42 -10.17 -4.81
C LEU A 55 -15.76 -9.55 -4.38
N ASN A 56 -15.92 -8.25 -4.58
CA ASN A 56 -17.20 -7.58 -4.26
C ASN A 56 -18.37 -8.13 -5.10
N SER A 57 -18.14 -8.49 -6.37
CA SER A 57 -19.16 -9.08 -7.22
C SER A 57 -19.52 -10.53 -6.83
N GLN A 58 -18.54 -11.31 -6.36
CA GLN A 58 -18.74 -12.70 -5.92
C GLN A 58 -19.39 -12.77 -4.52
N GLU A 59 -19.00 -11.88 -3.62
CA GLU A 59 -19.44 -11.86 -2.23
C GLU A 59 -20.68 -11.00 -1.96
N GLN A 60 -21.34 -10.47 -3.01
CA GLN A 60 -22.71 -9.93 -2.94
C GLN A 60 -23.72 -10.95 -2.37
N LYS A 61 -23.37 -12.24 -2.34
CA LYS A 61 -24.15 -13.31 -1.70
C LYS A 61 -23.89 -13.49 -0.19
N HIS A 62 -22.88 -12.83 0.38
CA HIS A 62 -22.38 -13.08 1.75
C HIS A 62 -22.40 -11.86 2.68
N ASP A 63 -23.04 -10.75 2.29
CA ASP A 63 -23.19 -9.52 3.09
C ASP A 63 -21.84 -8.89 3.53
N ARG A 64 -20.74 -9.29 2.89
CA ARG A 64 -19.38 -8.79 3.14
C ARG A 64 -18.96 -7.85 2.00
N LYS A 65 -18.49 -6.66 2.37
CA LYS A 65 -17.98 -5.66 1.43
C LYS A 65 -16.47 -5.52 1.57
N TYR A 66 -15.74 -5.67 0.47
CA TYR A 66 -14.30 -5.46 0.41
C TYR A 66 -14.00 -4.01 0.06
N VAL A 67 -13.01 -3.44 0.75
CA VAL A 67 -12.53 -2.08 0.51
C VAL A 67 -11.12 -2.16 -0.08
N TYR A 68 -10.93 -1.53 -1.23
CA TYR A 68 -9.60 -1.31 -1.80
C TYR A 68 -9.02 -0.01 -1.24
N LEU A 69 -7.97 -0.12 -0.42
CA LEU A 69 -7.41 1.02 0.32
C LEU A 69 -6.52 1.95 -0.52
N ASN A 70 -5.99 1.48 -1.67
CA ASN A 70 -5.09 2.21 -2.58
C ASN A 70 -4.13 3.22 -1.91
N GLN A 71 -3.04 2.73 -1.31
CA GLN A 71 -2.06 3.59 -0.63
C GLN A 71 -1.43 4.69 -1.51
N PHE A 72 -1.44 4.55 -2.85
CA PHE A 72 -0.87 5.54 -3.77
C PHE A 72 -1.77 6.76 -3.97
N CYS A 73 -3.09 6.55 -3.99
CA CYS A 73 -4.06 7.60 -4.27
C CYS A 73 -4.88 8.02 -3.03
N ASP A 74 -4.76 7.29 -1.92
CA ASP A 74 -5.45 7.63 -0.68
C ASP A 74 -4.77 8.80 0.04
N HIS A 75 -5.41 9.97 0.01
CA HIS A 75 -4.89 11.17 0.66
C HIS A 75 -4.70 11.00 2.18
N ARG A 76 -5.39 10.05 2.82
CA ARG A 76 -5.18 9.70 4.23
C ARG A 76 -3.76 9.21 4.50
N ASN A 77 -3.11 8.61 3.49
CA ASN A 77 -1.69 8.25 3.56
C ASN A 77 -0.81 9.49 3.77
N SER A 78 -1.01 10.58 3.01
CA SER A 78 -0.27 11.82 3.24
C SER A 78 -0.65 12.55 4.54
N ILE A 79 -1.93 12.52 4.93
CA ILE A 79 -2.39 13.15 6.17
C ILE A 79 -1.72 12.51 7.38
N SER A 80 -1.57 11.18 7.40
CA SER A 80 -0.97 10.47 8.53
C SER A 80 0.46 10.96 8.80
N HIS A 81 1.27 11.15 7.75
CA HIS A 81 2.63 11.68 7.87
C HIS A 81 2.66 13.11 8.41
N HIS A 82 1.81 14.01 7.89
CA HIS A 82 1.76 15.38 8.38
C HIS A 82 1.27 15.49 9.83
N ALA A 83 0.32 14.64 10.23
CA ALA A 83 -0.24 14.66 11.57
C ALA A 83 0.70 14.04 12.63
N THR A 84 1.58 13.12 12.23
CA THR A 84 2.43 12.37 13.16
C THR A 84 3.92 12.62 12.92
N ALA A 85 4.47 12.12 11.81
CA ALA A 85 5.90 12.21 11.52
C ALA A 85 6.44 13.64 11.52
N ASP A 86 5.77 14.59 10.84
CA ASP A 86 6.19 16.00 10.81
C ASP A 86 6.26 16.59 12.24
N VAL A 87 5.27 16.28 13.08
CA VAL A 87 5.16 16.78 14.46
C VAL A 87 6.23 16.15 15.35
N GLU A 88 6.49 14.85 15.20
CA GLU A 88 7.51 14.14 15.97
C GLU A 88 8.92 14.62 15.64
N ILE A 89 9.22 14.80 14.35
CA ILE A 89 10.50 15.35 13.88
C ILE A 89 10.70 16.76 14.44
N ALA A 90 9.69 17.63 14.30
CA ALA A 90 9.76 18.99 14.82
C ALA A 90 9.97 19.02 16.34
N ARG A 91 9.33 18.09 17.08
CA ARG A 91 9.51 17.97 18.53
C ARG A 91 10.92 17.50 18.90
N GLN A 92 11.42 16.46 18.25
CA GLN A 92 12.75 15.89 18.54
C GLN A 92 13.88 16.86 18.22
N LEU A 93 13.70 17.71 17.21
CA LEU A 93 14.70 18.70 16.79
C LEU A 93 14.50 20.07 17.43
N ASN A 94 13.68 20.16 18.49
CA ASN A 94 13.35 21.40 19.20
C ASN A 94 12.95 22.55 18.23
N ARG A 95 12.20 22.20 17.17
CA ARG A 95 11.76 23.10 16.09
C ARG A 95 12.88 23.80 15.31
N SER A 96 14.13 23.32 15.40
CA SER A 96 15.30 23.89 14.74
C SER A 96 15.57 23.31 13.33
N THR A 97 14.56 22.71 12.69
CA THR A 97 14.73 22.06 11.37
C THR A 97 14.94 23.06 10.25
N GLY A 98 16.12 23.02 9.61
CA GLY A 98 16.38 23.70 8.34
C GLY A 98 15.80 22.94 7.14
N ALA A 99 16.06 21.63 7.01
CA ALA A 99 15.45 20.78 5.98
C ALA A 99 15.57 19.29 6.37
N TYR A 100 14.69 18.43 5.83
CA TYR A 100 14.84 16.97 5.85
C TYR A 100 14.42 16.39 4.49
N PHE A 101 14.99 15.22 4.16
CA PHE A 101 14.81 14.55 2.88
C PHE A 101 14.29 13.13 3.11
N ASP A 102 13.44 12.66 2.20
CA ASP A 102 12.92 11.29 2.21
C ASP A 102 12.80 10.76 0.78
N VAL A 103 12.80 9.43 0.64
CA VAL A 103 12.63 8.74 -0.63
C VAL A 103 11.14 8.57 -0.92
N VAL A 104 10.70 9.01 -2.10
CA VAL A 104 9.29 8.92 -2.50
C VAL A 104 8.94 7.48 -2.90
N GLY A 105 8.19 6.80 -2.03
CA GLY A 105 7.57 5.50 -2.31
C GLY A 105 6.10 5.62 -2.69
N THR A 106 5.23 5.79 -1.69
CA THR A 106 3.77 5.95 -1.88
C THR A 106 3.24 7.30 -1.39
N SER A 107 4.02 7.98 -0.55
CA SER A 107 3.72 9.28 0.02
C SER A 107 4.55 10.37 -0.67
N ARG A 108 3.92 11.50 -1.00
CA ARG A 108 4.61 12.77 -1.31
C ARG A 108 5.32 13.30 -0.06
N LEU A 109 6.38 12.64 0.38
CA LEU A 109 7.23 13.13 1.47
C LEU A 109 8.39 13.92 0.83
N LEU A 110 8.03 15.06 0.23
CA LEU A 110 8.99 16.01 -0.31
C LEU A 110 8.64 17.35 0.31
N LYS A 111 9.29 17.66 1.44
CA LYS A 111 9.14 18.96 2.08
C LYS A 111 10.48 19.68 2.11
N THR A 112 10.78 20.32 0.99
CA THR A 112 11.81 21.35 0.93
C THR A 112 11.22 22.66 1.44
N LYS A 113 11.82 23.26 2.46
CA LYS A 113 11.81 24.72 2.58
C LYS A 113 13.18 25.18 3.08
N ILE A 114 13.64 26.26 2.45
CA ILE A 114 14.98 26.88 2.47
C ILE A 114 15.37 27.30 3.88
#